data_AF-A0AA51MF43-F1
#
_entry.id   AF-A0AA51MF43-F1
#
_cell.length_a   1.000
_cell.length_b   1.000
_cell.length_c   1.000
_cell.angle_alpha   90.00
_cell.angle_beta   90.00
_cell.angle_gamma   90.00
#
_symmetry.space_group_name_H-M   'P 1'
#
loop_
_entity.id
_entity.type
_entity.pdbx_description
1 polymer ?
#
loop_
_entity_poly.entity_id
_entity_poly.type
_entity_poly.pdbx_seq_one_letter_code
_entity_poly.pdbx_strand_id
1 'polypeptide(L)'
;MLPIRRGRPARVPAVAALLLAAAASGALAACGDAGGLRSAGATPAARSPARLWPDLTPASSPAYDIGEVDNEVVKGVKVPHGDIREVDPVAAVREEIDAHPADYAGAKAPYHETSVRMADCGDDGTGAGRAGCPVLRPYYRDLTGDGRPEMALGFRLLPEKLTAVRVYTVERGRLVRVMSYDDAVSEVELAGRTVIVRSPSEVAGYEYRLQWTWDADQRAMLLTSDEMLRTDDGGLHTGRPSPSASPSASRSGSPSASPPASAR
;
A
#
# COMPACT_ATOMS: atom_id res chain seq x y z
N MET A 1 83.19 35.82 19.30
CA MET A 1 82.48 36.70 18.33
C MET A 1 81.00 36.68 18.64
N LEU A 2 80.47 37.76 19.20
CA LEU A 2 79.03 38.07 19.11
C LEU A 2 78.81 38.88 17.82
N PRO A 3 77.59 38.84 17.27
CA PRO A 3 76.87 40.10 17.28
C PRO A 3 75.42 39.95 17.77
N ILE A 4 75.08 40.87 18.66
CA ILE A 4 73.71 41.30 18.98
C ILE A 4 73.18 42.09 17.78
N ARG A 5 71.94 41.83 17.36
CA ARG A 5 71.09 42.86 16.73
C ARG A 5 69.69 42.86 17.34
N ARG A 6 69.35 44.02 17.91
CA ARG A 6 68.01 44.46 18.34
C ARG A 6 67.34 45.26 17.21
N GLY A 7 66.00 45.24 17.18
CA GLY A 7 65.10 46.16 16.46
C GLY A 7 64.15 45.42 15.52
N ARG A 8 62.83 45.60 15.47
CA ARG A 8 61.91 46.67 15.93
C ARG A 8 60.46 46.09 16.02
N PRO A 9 59.48 46.81 16.61
CA PRO A 9 58.17 46.28 16.98
C PRO A 9 57.21 46.26 15.80
N ALA A 10 56.61 45.09 15.50
CA ALA A 10 55.46 45.01 14.62
C ALA A 10 54.21 45.31 15.45
N ARG A 11 53.72 46.54 15.32
CA ARG A 11 52.35 46.92 15.69
C ARG A 11 51.40 46.13 14.80
N VAL A 12 50.94 44.99 15.28
CA VAL A 12 49.82 44.27 14.68
C VAL A 12 48.54 44.99 15.17
N PRO A 13 47.63 45.39 14.26
CA PRO A 13 46.58 46.33 14.58
C PRO A 13 45.57 45.69 15.52
N ALA A 14 45.21 46.43 16.58
CA ALA A 14 44.18 46.09 17.57
C ALA A 14 42.78 45.80 16.99
N VAL A 15 42.61 45.90 15.67
CA VAL A 15 41.35 45.68 14.95
C VAL A 15 41.00 44.20 14.83
N ALA A 16 41.98 43.29 14.75
CA ALA A 16 41.71 41.86 14.62
C ALA A 16 41.29 41.20 15.96
N ALA A 17 41.76 41.72 17.10
CA ALA A 17 41.36 41.22 18.42
C ALA A 17 39.94 41.67 18.82
N LEU A 18 39.49 42.84 18.35
CA LEU A 18 38.14 43.34 18.60
C LEU A 18 37.06 42.60 17.79
N LEU A 19 37.38 42.13 16.58
CA LEU A 19 36.42 41.37 15.75
C LEU A 19 36.18 39.94 16.27
N LEU A 20 37.21 39.30 16.85
CA LEU A 20 37.07 37.98 17.49
C LEU A 20 36.35 38.05 18.85
N ALA A 21 36.53 39.12 19.61
CA ALA A 21 35.80 39.34 20.86
C ALA A 21 34.31 39.68 20.64
N ALA A 22 33.97 40.39 19.55
CA ALA A 22 32.58 40.67 19.18
C ALA A 22 31.84 39.43 18.65
N ALA A 23 32.52 38.52 17.94
CA ALA A 23 31.92 37.27 17.48
C ALA A 23 31.68 36.26 18.62
N ALA A 24 32.53 36.26 19.64
CA ALA A 24 32.38 35.38 20.81
C ALA A 24 31.28 35.84 21.80
N SER A 25 30.92 37.13 21.81
CA SER A 25 29.87 37.67 22.68
C SER A 25 28.46 37.58 22.06
N GLY A 26 28.35 37.42 20.73
CA GLY A 26 27.06 37.23 20.05
C GLY A 26 26.47 35.81 20.14
N ALA A 27 27.30 34.79 20.45
CA ALA A 27 26.86 33.39 20.52
C ALA A 27 26.22 32.99 21.86
N LEU A 28 26.20 33.88 22.86
CA LEU A 28 25.64 33.59 24.19
C LEU A 28 24.24 34.19 24.43
N ALA A 29 23.67 34.92 23.47
CA ALA A 29 22.37 35.60 23.62
C ALA A 29 21.24 35.01 22.75
N ALA A 30 21.36 33.76 22.30
CA ALA A 30 20.34 33.06 21.52
C ALA A 30 19.74 31.83 22.22
N CYS A 31 19.84 31.72 23.55
CA CYS A 31 18.81 31.03 24.33
C CYS A 31 17.59 31.94 24.36
N GLY A 32 16.84 31.94 23.26
CA GLY A 32 15.50 32.49 23.25
C GLY A 32 14.73 31.84 24.39
N ASP A 33 14.09 32.67 25.21
CA ASP A 33 13.06 32.23 26.14
C ASP A 33 12.06 31.40 25.34
N ALA A 34 12.19 30.08 25.41
CA ALA A 34 11.21 29.15 24.89
C ALA A 34 10.00 29.36 25.78
N GLY A 35 9.14 30.31 25.36
CA GLY A 35 8.04 30.84 26.15
C GLY A 35 7.43 29.74 27.00
N GLY A 36 7.45 29.97 28.32
CA GLY A 36 7.23 28.91 29.30
C GLY A 36 6.03 28.02 28.98
N LEU A 37 6.17 26.73 29.30
CA LEU A 37 5.13 25.71 29.09
C LEU A 37 3.78 26.24 29.59
N ARG A 38 2.87 26.49 28.66
CA ARG A 38 1.50 26.86 29.00
C ARG A 38 0.71 25.60 29.27
N SER A 39 0.14 25.53 30.47
CA SER A 39 -0.82 24.47 30.81
C SER A 39 -1.97 24.48 29.80
N ALA A 40 -2.28 23.31 29.23
CA ALA A 40 -3.46 23.12 28.37
C ALA A 40 -4.77 23.04 29.18
N GLY A 41 -4.72 23.39 30.47
CA GLY A 41 -5.82 23.21 31.42
C GLY A 41 -5.76 21.86 32.12
N ALA A 42 -6.72 21.63 33.02
CA ALA A 42 -6.86 20.36 33.71
C ALA A 42 -7.27 19.27 32.72
N THR A 43 -6.45 18.22 32.58
CA THR A 43 -6.87 16.99 31.90
C THR A 43 -8.02 16.36 32.70
N PRO A 44 -9.18 16.08 32.11
CA PRO A 44 -10.24 15.36 32.78
C PRO A 44 -9.72 14.03 33.34
N ALA A 45 -10.13 13.67 34.56
CA ALA A 45 -9.80 12.37 35.12
C ALA A 45 -10.39 11.26 34.22
N ALA A 46 -9.60 10.23 33.95
CA ALA A 46 -10.07 9.07 33.19
C ALA A 46 -11.28 8.45 33.90
N ARG A 47 -12.40 8.30 33.17
CA ARG A 47 -13.55 7.52 33.65
C ARG A 47 -13.43 6.11 33.11
N SER A 48 -13.53 5.11 33.98
CA SER A 48 -13.64 3.72 33.55
C SER A 48 -14.94 3.49 32.78
N PRO A 49 -14.96 2.57 31.80
CA PRO A 49 -16.22 2.13 31.18
C PRO A 49 -17.23 1.70 32.23
N ALA A 50 -18.49 2.09 32.06
CA ALA A 50 -19.56 1.59 32.91
C ALA A 50 -19.84 0.12 32.57
N ARG A 51 -19.83 -0.76 33.58
CA ARG A 51 -20.31 -2.14 33.41
C ARG A 51 -21.83 -2.13 33.37
N LEU A 52 -22.39 -2.36 32.20
CA LEU A 52 -23.83 -2.60 32.04
C LEU A 52 -24.10 -4.10 32.28
N TRP A 53 -25.26 -4.42 32.86
CA TRP A 53 -25.71 -5.80 33.13
C TRP A 53 -24.66 -6.70 33.82
N PRO A 54 -24.27 -6.40 35.07
CA PRO A 54 -23.19 -7.12 35.77
C PRO A 54 -23.49 -8.61 35.99
N ASP A 55 -24.77 -9.01 35.98
CA ASP A 55 -25.22 -10.39 36.16
C ASP A 55 -25.37 -11.15 34.83
N LEU A 56 -25.05 -10.52 33.68
CA LEU A 56 -25.10 -11.19 32.38
C LEU A 56 -24.05 -12.31 32.35
N THR A 57 -24.51 -13.55 32.18
CA THR A 57 -23.63 -14.70 32.04
C THR A 57 -22.87 -14.61 30.71
N PRO A 58 -21.53 -14.65 30.70
CA PRO A 58 -20.76 -14.61 29.46
C PRO A 58 -21.09 -15.80 28.55
N ALA A 59 -21.17 -15.54 27.24
CA ALA A 59 -21.29 -16.60 26.25
C ALA A 59 -20.00 -17.43 26.21
N SER A 60 -20.13 -18.77 26.14
CA SER A 60 -18.99 -19.70 26.06
C SER A 60 -18.63 -20.11 24.63
N SER A 61 -19.44 -19.71 23.65
CA SER A 61 -19.24 -19.97 22.23
C SER A 61 -19.90 -18.86 21.41
N PRO A 62 -19.44 -18.61 20.17
CA PRO A 62 -20.07 -17.64 19.29
C PRO A 62 -21.48 -18.09 18.89
N ALA A 63 -22.36 -17.13 18.61
CA ALA A 63 -23.73 -17.40 18.16
C ALA A 63 -23.79 -17.84 16.68
N TYR A 64 -22.78 -17.45 15.90
CA TYR A 64 -22.62 -17.81 14.50
C TYR A 64 -21.18 -18.27 14.27
N ASP A 65 -21.01 -19.31 13.45
CA ASP A 65 -19.71 -19.65 12.90
C ASP A 65 -19.40 -18.60 11.83
N ILE A 66 -18.71 -17.54 12.22
CA ILE A 66 -18.18 -16.56 11.27
C ILE A 66 -16.96 -17.26 10.67
N GLY A 67 -17.22 -18.05 9.63
CA GLY A 67 -16.21 -18.76 8.86
C GLY A 67 -15.29 -17.75 8.19
N GLU A 68 -14.28 -17.30 8.92
CA GLU A 68 -13.38 -16.22 8.52
C GLU A 68 -11.97 -16.76 8.23
N VAL A 69 -11.85 -18.07 8.06
CA VAL A 69 -10.60 -18.75 7.70
C VAL A 69 -10.82 -19.38 6.32
N ASP A 70 -10.45 -18.63 5.29
CA ASP A 70 -10.45 -19.15 3.92
C ASP A 70 -9.05 -19.65 3.57
N ASN A 71 -8.86 -20.96 3.65
CA ASN A 71 -7.67 -21.63 3.15
C ASN A 71 -8.03 -22.83 2.25
N GLU A 72 -7.83 -22.68 0.95
CA GLU A 72 -8.22 -23.69 -0.03
C GLU A 72 -7.07 -24.08 -0.96
N VAL A 73 -6.84 -25.38 -1.12
CA VAL A 73 -5.88 -25.89 -2.11
C VAL A 73 -6.50 -25.76 -3.50
N VAL A 74 -5.89 -24.94 -4.35
CA VAL A 74 -6.28 -24.82 -5.75
C VAL A 74 -5.76 -26.04 -6.49
N LYS A 75 -6.69 -26.87 -6.98
CA LYS A 75 -6.35 -28.07 -7.76
C LYS A 75 -5.96 -27.67 -9.19
N GLY A 76 -5.29 -28.56 -9.92
CA GLY A 76 -4.97 -28.36 -11.34
C GLY A 76 -3.85 -27.35 -11.66
N VAL A 77 -3.56 -26.39 -10.78
CA VAL A 77 -2.48 -25.40 -11.00
C VAL A 77 -1.12 -25.96 -10.62
N LYS A 78 -0.15 -25.82 -11.53
CA LYS A 78 1.25 -26.17 -11.28
C LYS A 78 1.94 -25.06 -10.49
N VAL A 79 2.84 -25.45 -9.59
CA VAL A 79 3.77 -24.55 -8.93
C VAL A 79 5.20 -24.95 -9.32
N PRO A 80 5.71 -24.47 -10.46
CA PRO A 80 7.06 -24.78 -10.91
C PRO A 80 8.09 -24.40 -9.84
N HIS A 81 9.02 -25.32 -9.56
CA HIS A 81 10.08 -25.15 -8.56
C HIS A 81 9.62 -24.78 -7.13
N GLY A 82 8.31 -24.83 -6.85
CA GLY A 82 7.74 -24.29 -5.61
C GLY A 82 7.78 -22.76 -5.51
N ASP A 83 7.95 -22.03 -6.62
CA ASP A 83 7.97 -20.56 -6.66
C ASP A 83 6.61 -20.02 -7.11
N ILE A 84 5.97 -19.19 -6.27
CA ILE A 84 4.70 -18.53 -6.59
C ILE A 84 4.83 -17.60 -7.81
N ARG A 85 6.02 -17.05 -8.09
CA ARG A 85 6.23 -16.13 -9.23
C ARG A 85 6.16 -16.83 -10.57
N GLU A 86 6.35 -18.15 -10.58
CA GLU A 86 6.26 -19.00 -11.77
C GLU A 86 4.86 -19.62 -11.93
N VAL A 87 3.95 -19.38 -11.00
CA VAL A 87 2.55 -19.80 -11.12
C VAL A 87 1.85 -18.95 -12.17
N ASP A 88 1.04 -19.59 -13.01
CA ASP A 88 0.18 -18.92 -13.97
C ASP A 88 -1.06 -18.33 -13.25
N PRO A 89 -1.21 -16.99 -13.18
CA PRO A 89 -2.35 -16.36 -12.54
C PRO A 89 -3.66 -16.59 -13.30
N VAL A 90 -3.62 -16.78 -14.62
CA VAL A 90 -4.80 -17.08 -15.44
C VAL A 90 -5.27 -18.50 -15.17
N ALA A 91 -4.36 -19.46 -15.02
CA ALA A 91 -4.69 -20.83 -14.64
C ALA A 91 -5.37 -20.90 -13.27
N ALA A 92 -4.91 -20.11 -12.29
CA ALA A 92 -5.58 -20.04 -10.98
C ALA A 92 -7.04 -19.59 -11.08
N VAL A 93 -7.33 -18.57 -11.91
CA VAL A 93 -8.71 -18.11 -12.13
C VAL A 93 -9.54 -19.12 -12.93
N ARG A 94 -8.94 -19.81 -13.91
CA ARG A 94 -9.63 -20.89 -14.65
C ARG A 94 -10.05 -22.03 -13.72
N GLU A 95 -9.19 -22.44 -12.80
CA GLU A 95 -9.52 -23.50 -11.83
C GLU A 95 -10.60 -23.05 -10.83
N GLU A 96 -10.63 -21.77 -10.42
CA GLU A 96 -11.74 -21.23 -9.63
C GLU A 96 -13.07 -21.29 -10.40
N ILE A 97 -13.06 -20.90 -11.67
CA ILE A 97 -14.23 -20.95 -12.56
C ILE A 97 -14.75 -22.39 -12.71
N ASP A 98 -13.85 -23.34 -12.94
CA ASP A 98 -14.19 -24.75 -13.10
C ASP A 98 -14.71 -25.38 -11.81
N ALA A 99 -14.21 -24.95 -10.66
CA ALA A 99 -14.64 -25.41 -9.34
C ALA A 99 -16.01 -24.87 -8.92
N HIS A 100 -16.47 -23.75 -9.50
CA HIS A 100 -17.69 -23.05 -9.10
C HIS A 100 -18.67 -22.87 -10.28
N PRO A 101 -19.15 -23.96 -10.91
CA PRO A 101 -20.01 -23.88 -12.08
C PRO A 101 -21.35 -23.18 -11.81
N ALA A 102 -21.84 -23.15 -10.56
CA ALA A 102 -23.05 -22.41 -10.21
C ALA A 102 -22.90 -20.90 -10.46
N ASP A 103 -21.69 -20.38 -10.30
CA ASP A 103 -21.39 -18.94 -10.41
C ASP A 103 -20.95 -18.55 -11.82
N TYR A 104 -20.33 -19.49 -12.57
CA TYR A 104 -19.69 -19.18 -13.86
C TYR A 104 -20.25 -19.94 -15.07
N ALA A 105 -20.91 -21.09 -14.89
CA ALA A 105 -21.27 -21.98 -15.98
C ALA A 105 -22.72 -21.81 -16.46
N GLY A 106 -22.89 -21.66 -17.77
CA GLY A 106 -24.19 -21.50 -18.41
C GLY A 106 -24.68 -20.06 -18.42
N ALA A 107 -25.48 -19.71 -19.42
CA ALA A 107 -25.82 -18.33 -19.76
C ALA A 107 -26.61 -17.54 -18.69
N LYS A 108 -27.02 -18.17 -17.59
CA LYS A 108 -27.73 -17.54 -16.46
C LYS A 108 -26.89 -17.45 -15.18
N ALA A 109 -25.68 -17.99 -15.18
CA ALA A 109 -24.81 -17.88 -14.03
C ALA A 109 -24.41 -16.41 -13.83
N PRO A 110 -24.33 -15.93 -12.57
CA PRO A 110 -24.09 -14.51 -12.28
C PRO A 110 -22.83 -14.00 -12.96
N TYR A 111 -21.76 -14.79 -12.96
CA TYR A 111 -20.45 -14.42 -13.49
C TYR A 111 -20.12 -15.07 -14.83
N HIS A 112 -21.14 -15.44 -15.61
CA HIS A 112 -20.96 -16.09 -16.91
C HIS A 112 -20.09 -15.25 -17.88
N GLU A 113 -20.19 -13.93 -17.86
CA GLU A 113 -19.37 -13.10 -18.76
C GLU A 113 -17.88 -13.16 -18.37
N THR A 114 -17.55 -13.35 -17.08
CA THR A 114 -16.16 -13.57 -16.67
C THR A 114 -15.59 -14.84 -17.32
N SER A 115 -16.34 -15.94 -17.30
CA SER A 115 -15.86 -17.22 -17.88
C SER A 115 -15.68 -17.12 -19.39
N VAL A 116 -16.60 -16.46 -20.10
CA VAL A 116 -16.46 -16.19 -21.54
C VAL A 116 -15.22 -15.34 -21.84
N ARG A 117 -14.97 -14.29 -21.07
CA ARG A 117 -13.86 -13.35 -21.28
C ARG A 117 -12.49 -13.93 -20.95
N MET A 118 -12.40 -15.07 -20.27
CA MET A 118 -11.13 -15.76 -20.05
C MET A 118 -10.44 -16.20 -21.36
N ALA A 119 -11.19 -16.33 -22.46
CA ALA A 119 -10.60 -16.56 -23.79
C ALA A 119 -9.67 -15.42 -24.23
N ASP A 120 -9.93 -14.18 -23.78
CA ASP A 120 -9.12 -13.00 -24.11
C ASP A 120 -7.76 -13.00 -23.37
N CYS A 121 -7.57 -13.87 -22.37
CA CYS A 121 -6.31 -14.01 -21.64
C CYS A 121 -5.25 -14.85 -22.38
N GLY A 122 -5.61 -15.55 -23.46
CA GLY A 122 -4.73 -16.50 -24.13
C GLY A 122 -4.37 -17.72 -23.28
N ASP A 123 -3.71 -18.71 -23.88
CA ASP A 123 -3.52 -20.03 -23.28
C ASP A 123 -2.21 -20.20 -22.51
N ASP A 124 -1.27 -19.27 -22.68
CA ASP A 124 0.06 -19.32 -22.08
C ASP A 124 0.17 -18.59 -20.73
N GLY A 125 -0.94 -18.10 -20.19
CA GLY A 125 -0.98 -17.41 -18.89
C GLY A 125 -0.43 -15.98 -18.89
N THR A 126 0.12 -15.51 -20.03
CA THR A 126 0.77 -14.20 -20.12
C THR A 126 -0.20 -13.04 -20.35
N GLY A 127 -1.50 -13.34 -20.45
CA GLY A 127 -2.56 -12.36 -20.70
C GLY A 127 -3.01 -11.56 -19.48
N ALA A 128 -2.61 -11.94 -18.27
CA ALA A 128 -2.97 -11.19 -17.07
C ALA A 128 -2.52 -9.71 -17.18
N GLY A 129 -3.46 -8.79 -16.96
CA GLY A 129 -3.25 -7.35 -17.11
C GLY A 129 -3.23 -6.83 -18.55
N ARG A 130 -3.52 -7.65 -19.57
CA ARG A 130 -3.75 -7.20 -20.95
C ARG A 130 -5.19 -6.70 -21.13
N ALA A 131 -5.40 -5.84 -22.12
CA ALA A 131 -6.74 -5.38 -22.48
C ALA A 131 -7.63 -6.56 -22.90
N GLY A 132 -8.85 -6.65 -22.37
CA GLY A 132 -9.82 -7.72 -22.66
C GLY A 132 -9.82 -8.86 -21.65
N CYS A 133 -8.65 -9.29 -21.18
CA CYS A 133 -8.53 -10.31 -20.14
C CYS A 133 -9.08 -9.79 -18.79
N PRO A 134 -10.03 -10.48 -18.14
CA PRO A 134 -10.61 -10.04 -16.86
C PRO A 134 -9.63 -10.20 -15.69
N VAL A 135 -8.53 -10.95 -15.86
CA VAL A 135 -7.49 -11.15 -14.86
C VAL A 135 -6.55 -9.94 -14.82
N LEU A 136 -6.42 -9.32 -13.66
CA LEU A 136 -5.55 -8.16 -13.45
C LEU A 136 -4.08 -8.60 -13.27
N ARG A 137 -3.17 -7.63 -13.30
CA ARG A 137 -1.75 -7.89 -13.06
C ARG A 137 -1.55 -8.42 -11.62
N PRO A 138 -0.83 -9.56 -11.43
CA PRO A 138 -0.51 -10.05 -10.09
C PRO A 138 0.56 -9.17 -9.42
N TYR A 139 0.50 -9.10 -8.10
CA TYR A 139 1.50 -8.45 -7.25
C TYR A 139 2.08 -9.43 -6.25
N TYR A 140 3.38 -9.34 -6.00
CA TYR A 140 4.10 -10.31 -5.17
C TYR A 140 4.76 -9.63 -3.97
N ARG A 141 4.43 -10.07 -2.76
CA ARG A 141 4.96 -9.53 -1.49
C ARG A 141 4.98 -10.63 -0.45
N ASP A 142 5.99 -10.63 0.42
CA ASP A 142 6.00 -11.46 1.63
C ASP A 142 4.97 -10.92 2.63
N LEU A 143 3.82 -11.57 2.70
CA LEU A 143 2.69 -11.26 3.59
C LEU A 143 2.72 -12.18 4.82
N THR A 144 3.21 -13.41 4.67
CA THR A 144 3.29 -14.44 5.74
C THR A 144 4.51 -14.28 6.66
N GLY A 145 5.50 -13.49 6.26
CA GLY A 145 6.72 -13.18 7.01
C GLY A 145 7.76 -14.29 7.00
N ASP A 146 7.63 -15.27 6.11
CA ASP A 146 8.55 -16.41 6.00
C ASP A 146 9.72 -16.15 5.03
N GLY A 147 9.79 -14.94 4.46
CA GLY A 147 10.79 -14.54 3.47
C GLY A 147 10.45 -14.93 2.04
N ARG A 148 9.31 -15.60 1.80
CA ARG A 148 8.79 -15.94 0.47
C ARG A 148 7.60 -15.03 0.16
N PRO A 149 7.43 -14.62 -1.09
CA PRO A 149 6.26 -13.85 -1.47
C PRO A 149 5.00 -14.72 -1.53
N GLU A 150 3.87 -14.06 -1.32
CA GLU A 150 2.54 -14.45 -1.77
C GLU A 150 2.18 -13.71 -3.06
N MET A 151 1.20 -14.24 -3.80
CA MET A 151 0.60 -13.59 -4.97
C MET A 151 -0.75 -12.99 -4.61
N ALA A 152 -0.85 -11.66 -4.64
CA ALA A 152 -2.11 -10.94 -4.63
C ALA A 152 -2.61 -10.79 -6.07
N LEU A 153 -3.83 -11.26 -6.34
CA LEU A 153 -4.42 -11.29 -7.67
C LEU A 153 -5.84 -10.74 -7.62
N GLY A 154 -6.16 -9.85 -8.57
CA GLY A 154 -7.53 -9.41 -8.80
C GLY A 154 -8.06 -9.92 -10.14
N PHE A 155 -9.36 -10.15 -10.24
CA PHE A 155 -10.04 -10.36 -11.52
C PHE A 155 -11.48 -9.85 -11.49
N ARG A 156 -12.01 -9.47 -12.66
CA ARG A 156 -13.37 -8.91 -12.78
C ARG A 156 -14.43 -10.01 -12.72
N LEU A 157 -15.45 -9.79 -11.91
CA LEU A 157 -16.67 -10.59 -11.85
C LEU A 157 -17.76 -9.85 -12.65
N LEU A 158 -18.08 -10.37 -13.83
CA LEU A 158 -18.89 -9.73 -14.87
C LEU A 158 -20.22 -10.48 -15.05
N PRO A 159 -21.34 -9.76 -15.28
CA PRO A 159 -21.42 -8.39 -15.78
C PRO A 159 -21.48 -7.32 -14.69
N GLU A 160 -21.50 -7.70 -13.42
CA GLU A 160 -21.41 -6.73 -12.33
C GLU A 160 -20.09 -5.94 -12.38
N LYS A 161 -20.02 -4.86 -11.61
CA LYS A 161 -18.79 -4.08 -11.45
C LYS A 161 -17.99 -4.56 -10.24
N LEU A 162 -18.02 -5.86 -9.98
CA LEU A 162 -17.34 -6.48 -8.86
C LEU A 162 -15.93 -6.91 -9.28
N THR A 163 -15.04 -6.95 -8.30
CA THR A 163 -13.67 -7.44 -8.45
C THR A 163 -13.41 -8.43 -7.35
N ALA A 164 -13.08 -9.65 -7.75
CA ALA A 164 -12.53 -10.65 -6.86
C ALA A 164 -11.09 -10.29 -6.53
N VAL A 165 -10.76 -10.30 -5.24
CA VAL A 165 -9.40 -10.17 -4.70
C VAL A 165 -9.05 -11.47 -4.02
N ARG A 166 -7.91 -12.03 -4.41
CA ARG A 166 -7.40 -13.32 -3.93
C ARG A 166 -5.95 -13.14 -3.48
N VAL A 167 -5.56 -13.85 -2.44
CA VAL A 167 -4.16 -14.01 -2.07
C VAL A 167 -3.83 -15.49 -2.09
N TYR A 168 -2.71 -15.83 -2.73
CA TYR A 168 -2.23 -17.19 -2.83
C TYR A 168 -0.83 -17.34 -2.25
N THR A 169 -0.60 -18.45 -1.56
CA THR A 169 0.73 -18.90 -1.13
C THR A 169 1.05 -20.29 -1.71
N VAL A 170 2.26 -20.77 -1.47
CA VAL A 170 2.69 -22.12 -1.84
C VAL A 170 2.91 -22.96 -0.59
N GLU A 171 2.12 -24.03 -0.44
CA GLU A 171 2.27 -24.96 0.67
C GLU A 171 2.52 -26.38 0.16
N ARG A 172 3.65 -26.97 0.58
CA ARG A 172 4.04 -28.34 0.18
C ARG A 172 3.99 -28.52 -1.35
N GLY A 173 4.42 -27.50 -2.10
CA GLY A 173 4.45 -27.50 -3.57
C GLY A 173 3.08 -27.36 -4.24
N ARG A 174 2.05 -26.93 -3.51
CA ARG A 174 0.69 -26.71 -4.04
C ARG A 174 0.30 -25.25 -3.88
N LEU A 175 -0.46 -24.73 -4.83
CA LEU A 175 -1.07 -23.41 -4.73
C LEU A 175 -2.20 -23.46 -3.70
N VAL A 176 -2.18 -22.53 -2.75
CA VAL A 176 -3.21 -22.42 -1.71
C VAL A 176 -3.74 -20.99 -1.70
N ARG A 177 -5.04 -20.82 -1.89
CA ARG A 177 -5.74 -19.56 -1.64
C ARG A 177 -5.81 -19.38 -0.13
N VAL A 178 -5.35 -18.23 0.37
CA VAL A 178 -5.32 -17.87 1.80
C VAL A 178 -6.11 -16.60 2.11
N MET A 179 -6.69 -15.97 1.08
CA MET A 179 -7.62 -14.86 1.19
C MET A 179 -8.57 -14.90 -0.01
N SER A 180 -9.84 -14.67 0.26
CA SER A 180 -10.86 -14.43 -0.78
C SER A 180 -11.76 -13.27 -0.33
N TYR A 181 -11.97 -12.32 -1.22
CA TYR A 181 -12.90 -11.22 -1.00
C TYR A 181 -13.43 -10.69 -2.33
N ASP A 182 -14.73 -10.45 -2.42
CA ASP A 182 -15.41 -9.97 -3.63
C ASP A 182 -16.21 -8.72 -3.31
N ASP A 183 -15.95 -7.61 -4.03
CA ASP A 183 -16.67 -6.36 -3.81
C ASP A 183 -16.56 -5.41 -5.01
N ALA A 184 -17.26 -4.27 -4.96
CA ALA A 184 -17.12 -3.13 -5.85
C ALA A 184 -15.82 -2.36 -5.57
N VAL A 185 -14.69 -3.05 -5.59
CA VAL A 185 -13.36 -2.55 -5.23
C VAL A 185 -13.01 -1.28 -5.99
N SER A 186 -12.75 -0.22 -5.24
CA SER A 186 -12.22 1.06 -5.73
C SER A 186 -10.69 1.06 -5.74
N GLU A 187 -10.06 0.44 -4.74
CA GLU A 187 -8.60 0.41 -4.58
C GLU A 187 -8.14 -0.81 -3.77
N VAL A 188 -6.94 -1.31 -4.09
CA VAL A 188 -6.25 -2.34 -3.31
C VAL A 188 -4.82 -1.88 -3.06
N GLU A 189 -4.39 -1.90 -1.80
CA GLU A 189 -3.05 -1.53 -1.37
C GLU A 189 -2.35 -2.70 -0.66
N LEU A 190 -1.04 -2.78 -0.82
CA LEU A 190 -0.17 -3.66 -0.02
C LEU A 190 0.70 -2.80 0.89
N ALA A 191 0.36 -2.75 2.17
CA ALA A 191 1.05 -1.95 3.18
C ALA A 191 1.82 -2.88 4.14
N GLY A 192 3.12 -3.04 3.90
CA GLY A 192 3.92 -4.02 4.64
C GLY A 192 3.43 -5.44 4.39
N ARG A 193 2.83 -6.06 5.40
CA ARG A 193 2.26 -7.42 5.39
C ARG A 193 0.72 -7.43 5.37
N THR A 194 0.12 -6.27 5.18
CA THR A 194 -1.34 -6.07 5.20
C THR A 194 -1.85 -5.88 3.77
N VAL A 195 -2.96 -6.55 3.45
CA VAL A 195 -3.75 -6.26 2.25
C VAL A 195 -4.89 -5.34 2.67
N ILE A 196 -5.01 -4.20 2.00
CA ILE A 196 -6.04 -3.20 2.28
C ILE A 196 -6.94 -3.08 1.06
N VAL A 197 -8.24 -3.25 1.23
CA VAL A 197 -9.24 -3.07 0.16
C VAL A 197 -10.13 -1.89 0.53
N ARG A 198 -10.36 -1.00 -0.44
CA ARG A 198 -11.33 0.09 -0.33
C ARG A 198 -12.48 -0.14 -1.30
N SER A 199 -13.69 0.03 -0.80
CA SER A 199 -14.93 -0.10 -1.58
C SER A 199 -15.95 0.97 -1.14
N PRO A 200 -16.88 1.37 -2.02
CA PRO A 200 -17.93 2.30 -1.63
C PRO A 200 -18.83 1.67 -0.55
N SER A 201 -19.32 2.48 0.38
CA SER A 201 -20.33 2.06 1.36
C SER A 201 -21.75 2.35 0.85
N GLU A 202 -22.72 1.65 1.40
CA GLU A 202 -24.15 1.93 1.26
C GLU A 202 -24.54 3.25 1.95
N VAL A 203 -23.73 3.73 2.90
CA VAL A 203 -23.91 5.02 3.54
C VAL A 203 -23.25 6.10 2.66
N ALA A 204 -24.08 6.99 2.11
CA ALA A 204 -23.62 8.08 1.28
C ALA A 204 -22.55 8.93 1.99
N GLY A 205 -21.44 9.19 1.29
CA GLY A 205 -20.29 9.92 1.83
C GLY A 205 -19.35 9.09 2.68
N TYR A 206 -19.47 7.76 2.64
CA TYR A 206 -18.55 6.83 3.28
C TYR A 206 -18.04 5.77 2.31
N GLU A 207 -16.92 5.19 2.69
CA GLU A 207 -16.31 4.03 2.08
C GLU A 207 -15.92 3.03 3.16
N TYR A 208 -15.82 1.76 2.77
CA TYR A 208 -15.18 0.74 3.59
C TYR A 208 -13.68 0.74 3.33
N ARG A 209 -12.91 0.54 4.40
CA ARG A 209 -11.49 0.21 4.37
C ARG A 209 -11.28 -1.05 5.19
N LEU A 210 -11.13 -2.16 4.48
CA LEU A 210 -10.95 -3.47 5.06
C LEU A 210 -9.48 -3.85 5.03
N GLN A 211 -8.99 -4.47 6.10
CA GLN A 211 -7.58 -4.86 6.25
C GLN A 211 -7.45 -6.34 6.60
N TRP A 212 -6.68 -7.09 5.81
CA TRP A 212 -6.34 -8.48 6.09
C TRP A 212 -4.88 -8.62 6.49
N THR A 213 -4.63 -9.44 7.51
CA THR A 213 -3.29 -9.80 7.97
C THR A 213 -3.17 -11.31 8.19
N TRP A 214 -1.95 -11.82 8.04
CA TRP A 214 -1.67 -13.25 8.17
C TRP A 214 -1.82 -13.73 9.62
N ASP A 215 -2.59 -14.79 9.81
CA ASP A 215 -2.62 -15.59 11.03
C ASP A 215 -1.96 -16.95 10.79
N ALA A 216 -0.91 -17.24 11.57
CA ALA A 216 -0.10 -18.43 11.40
C ALA A 216 -0.79 -19.71 11.89
N ASP A 217 -1.70 -19.61 12.86
CA ASP A 217 -2.41 -20.76 13.44
C ASP A 217 -3.54 -21.21 12.49
N GLN A 218 -4.26 -20.24 11.91
CA GLN A 218 -5.30 -20.48 10.91
C GLN A 218 -4.74 -20.72 9.51
N ARG A 219 -3.48 -20.31 9.27
CA ARG A 219 -2.83 -20.39 7.95
C ARG A 219 -3.65 -19.70 6.86
N ALA A 220 -4.20 -18.54 7.22
CA ALA A 220 -5.03 -17.70 6.36
C ALA A 220 -4.80 -16.23 6.66
N MET A 221 -5.15 -15.37 5.71
CA MET A 221 -5.27 -13.93 5.90
C MET A 221 -6.66 -13.64 6.50
N LEU A 222 -6.69 -13.16 7.73
CA LEU A 222 -7.94 -12.85 8.44
C LEU A 222 -8.27 -11.37 8.31
N LEU A 223 -9.55 -11.02 8.24
CA LEU A 223 -10.00 -9.63 8.35
C LEU A 223 -9.72 -9.15 9.77
N THR A 224 -8.93 -8.08 9.90
CA THR A 224 -8.44 -7.57 11.18
C THR A 224 -8.79 -6.11 11.44
N SER A 225 -9.20 -5.38 10.40
CA SER A 225 -9.87 -4.10 10.55
C SER A 225 -10.97 -3.97 9.52
N ASP A 226 -12.15 -3.53 9.97
CA ASP A 226 -13.27 -3.09 9.15
C ASP A 226 -13.64 -1.67 9.59
N GLU A 227 -13.24 -0.69 8.79
CA GLU A 227 -13.45 0.72 9.06
C GLU A 227 -14.38 1.34 8.02
N MET A 228 -15.42 2.04 8.48
CA MET A 228 -16.23 2.90 7.62
C MET A 228 -15.71 4.34 7.73
N LEU A 229 -15.04 4.81 6.68
CA LEU A 229 -14.37 6.11 6.65
C LEU A 229 -15.23 7.12 5.89
N ARG A 230 -15.23 8.38 6.33
CA ARG A 230 -15.84 9.47 5.55
C ARG A 230 -14.99 9.75 4.32
N THR A 231 -15.65 9.85 3.17
CA THR A 231 -15.03 10.37 1.96
C THR A 231 -15.04 11.90 2.00
N ASP A 232 -13.90 12.53 1.71
CA ASP A 232 -13.73 13.99 1.74
C ASP A 232 -14.65 14.72 0.73
N ASP A 233 -15.15 14.01 -0.29
CA ASP A 233 -16.02 14.55 -1.35
C ASP A 233 -17.53 14.48 -1.01
N GLY A 234 -17.90 14.11 0.22
CA GLY A 234 -19.31 14.05 0.65
C GLY A 234 -20.17 13.06 -0.14
N GLY A 235 -19.55 12.05 -0.76
CA GLY A 235 -20.24 11.02 -1.56
C GLY A 235 -20.48 11.41 -3.02
N LEU A 236 -19.94 12.54 -3.49
CA LEU A 236 -20.04 12.95 -4.89
C LEU A 236 -18.93 12.32 -5.73
N HIS A 237 -19.01 11.00 -5.97
CA HIS A 237 -18.22 10.39 -7.04
C HIS A 237 -18.80 10.74 -8.41
N THR A 238 -18.60 11.99 -8.85
CA THR A 238 -18.71 12.35 -10.28
C THR A 238 -17.33 12.66 -10.81
N GLY A 239 -16.72 11.68 -11.48
CA GLY A 239 -15.61 11.93 -12.42
C GLY A 239 -14.22 11.55 -11.92
N ARG A 240 -13.53 10.82 -12.79
CA ARG A 240 -12.12 10.43 -12.77
C ARG A 240 -11.19 11.55 -12.23
N PRO A 241 -10.22 11.25 -11.34
CA PRO A 241 -9.16 12.19 -11.02
C PRO A 241 -8.36 12.51 -12.30
N SER A 242 -8.38 13.77 -12.73
CA SER A 242 -7.45 14.26 -13.74
C SER A 242 -6.04 14.26 -13.13
N PRO A 243 -5.02 13.69 -13.78
CA PRO A 243 -3.65 13.82 -13.31
C PRO A 243 -3.24 15.30 -13.39
N SER A 244 -2.98 15.89 -12.21
CA SER A 244 -2.39 17.22 -12.08
C SER A 244 -1.11 17.31 -12.92
N ALA A 245 -1.08 18.22 -13.88
CA ALA A 245 0.10 18.53 -14.67
C ALA A 245 1.20 19.08 -13.74
N SER A 246 2.33 18.38 -13.66
CA SER A 246 3.54 18.95 -13.07
C SER A 246 4.00 20.14 -13.91
N PRO A 247 4.41 21.27 -13.31
CA PRO A 247 4.88 22.42 -14.06
C PRO A 247 6.20 22.08 -14.78
N SER A 248 6.23 22.30 -16.09
CA SER A 248 7.40 22.14 -16.93
C SER A 248 8.53 23.05 -16.45
N ALA A 249 9.68 22.46 -16.14
CA ALA A 249 10.90 23.21 -15.88
C ALA A 249 11.32 23.99 -17.13
N SER A 250 11.34 25.31 -17.01
CA SER A 250 11.85 26.25 -18.00
C SER A 250 13.28 25.88 -18.41
N ARG A 251 13.51 25.67 -19.71
CA ARG A 251 14.85 25.53 -20.29
C ARG A 251 15.54 26.89 -20.26
N SER A 252 16.40 27.10 -19.26
CA SER A 252 17.39 28.18 -19.26
C SER A 252 18.51 27.83 -20.24
N GLY A 253 18.69 28.68 -21.24
CA GLY A 253 19.76 28.56 -22.23
C GLY A 253 21.13 28.87 -21.66
N SER A 254 22.16 28.43 -22.37
CA SER A 254 23.46 29.10 -22.43
C SER A 254 24.23 28.74 -23.71
N PRO A 255 25.14 29.62 -24.16
CA PRO A 255 25.49 29.78 -25.58
C PRO A 255 26.92 29.31 -25.94
N SER A 256 27.16 29.34 -27.27
CA SER A 256 28.44 29.55 -27.97
C SER A 256 29.55 28.48 -27.89
N ALA A 257 29.90 27.94 -29.07
CA ALA A 257 31.23 28.17 -29.68
C ALA A 257 31.28 27.67 -31.15
N SER A 258 31.52 28.59 -32.09
CA SER A 258 32.21 28.37 -33.38
C SER A 258 33.70 28.00 -33.12
N PRO A 259 34.58 27.63 -34.09
CA PRO A 259 34.58 27.86 -35.57
C PRO A 259 35.22 26.66 -36.34
N PRO A 260 35.94 26.76 -37.50
CA PRO A 260 36.05 27.78 -38.55
C PRO A 260 35.78 27.22 -39.98
N ALA A 261 36.14 28.01 -40.99
CA ALA A 261 35.61 28.06 -42.35
C ALA A 261 36.31 27.23 -43.45
N SER A 262 35.62 27.21 -44.61
CA SER A 262 36.10 27.26 -46.01
C SER A 262 36.39 25.97 -46.79
N ALA A 263 35.53 25.72 -47.79
CA ALA A 263 35.77 25.54 -49.23
C ALA A 263 34.44 25.02 -49.84
N ARG A 264 33.87 25.49 -50.96
CA ARG A 264 34.40 26.11 -52.17
C ARG A 264 33.24 26.81 -52.90
#